data_AF-A0AAX2QYE9-F1
#
_entry.id   AF-A0AAX2QYE9-F1
#
_cell.length_a   1.000
_cell.length_b   1.000
_cell.length_c   1.000
_cell.angle_alpha   90.00
_cell.angle_beta   90.00
_cell.angle_gamma   90.00
#
_symmetry.space_group_name_H-M   'P 1'
#
loop_
_entity.id
_entity.type
_entity.pdbx_description
1 polymer ?
#
loop_
_entity_poly.entity_id
_entity_poly.type
_entity_poly.pdbx_seq_one_letter_code
_entity_poly.pdbx_strand_id
1 'polypeptide(L)'
;MTQNQESQVNVLSVLVSTDRKELGKAFGVGLYITDSDTVEQVKAKCKGYIARYELYIANLKAVLEIPDDNLKSEMRRAKAYRYIQSLTEDDKAALKELIGQ
;
A
#
# COMPACT_ATOMS: atom_id res chain seq x y z
N MET A 1 35.40 15.15 -4.62
CA MET A 1 34.71 15.45 -5.89
C MET A 1 34.06 14.15 -6.32
N THR A 2 32.75 13.95 -6.23
CA THR A 2 31.68 14.76 -6.83
C THR A 2 30.50 14.83 -5.87
N GLN A 3 30.03 16.04 -5.54
CA GLN A 3 28.68 16.22 -5.04
C GLN A 3 27.74 15.73 -6.14
N ASN A 4 26.97 14.68 -5.89
CA ASN A 4 25.75 14.44 -6.65
C ASN A 4 24.87 15.66 -6.40
N GLN A 5 24.93 16.63 -7.31
CA GLN A 5 23.81 17.53 -7.54
C GLN A 5 22.68 16.62 -8.01
N GLU A 6 21.90 16.09 -7.06
CA GLU A 6 20.54 15.68 -7.37
C GLU A 6 19.90 16.90 -8.04
N SER A 7 19.74 16.82 -9.36
CA SER A 7 18.88 17.72 -10.09
C SER A 7 17.56 17.71 -9.33
N GLN A 8 17.24 18.79 -8.60
CA GLN A 8 15.99 18.91 -7.89
C GLN A 8 14.89 18.67 -8.92
N VAL A 9 14.27 17.49 -8.86
CA VAL A 9 13.20 17.11 -9.77
C VAL A 9 12.16 18.22 -9.66
N ASN A 10 11.85 18.86 -10.79
CA ASN A 10 10.78 19.84 -10.81
C ASN A 10 9.47 19.09 -10.57
N VAL A 11 9.04 19.10 -9.32
CA VAL A 11 7.88 18.32 -8.84
C VAL A 11 6.61 18.69 -9.60
N LEU A 12 6.49 19.93 -10.07
CA LEU A 12 5.36 20.37 -10.88
C LEU A 12 5.41 19.80 -12.29
N SER A 13 6.60 19.73 -12.92
CA SER A 13 6.72 19.14 -14.27
C SER A 13 6.37 17.66 -14.25
N VAL A 14 6.74 16.94 -13.19
CA VAL A 14 6.35 15.52 -13.03
C VAL A 14 4.86 15.38 -12.72
N LEU A 15 4.29 16.27 -11.89
CA LEU A 15 2.89 16.21 -11.50
C LEU A 15 1.93 16.32 -12.69
N VAL A 16 2.30 17.13 -13.69
CA VAL A 16 1.55 17.31 -14.94
C VAL A 16 2.05 16.41 -16.07
N SER A 17 3.02 15.53 -15.80
CA SER A 17 3.57 14.60 -16.80
C SER A 17 2.53 13.57 -17.20
N THR A 18 2.46 13.29 -18.50
CA THR A 18 1.68 12.16 -19.05
C THR A 18 2.43 10.83 -18.91
N ASP A 19 3.73 10.86 -18.57
CA ASP A 19 4.51 9.66 -18.27
C ASP A 19 4.10 9.08 -16.91
N ARG A 20 3.32 8.00 -16.97
CA ARG A 20 2.83 7.28 -15.77
C ARG A 20 3.94 6.65 -14.94
N LYS A 21 5.05 6.28 -15.57
CA LYS A 21 6.19 5.68 -14.87
C LYS A 21 6.93 6.75 -14.08
N GLU A 22 7.14 7.92 -14.66
CA GLU A 22 7.74 9.07 -13.97
C GLU A 22 6.86 9.55 -12.82
N LEU A 23 5.57 9.77 -13.10
CA LEU A 23 4.58 10.18 -12.10
C LEU A 23 4.48 9.18 -10.94
N GLY A 24 4.39 7.89 -11.27
CA GLY A 24 4.32 6.81 -10.28
C GLY A 24 5.57 6.68 -9.42
N LYS A 25 6.76 7.02 -9.93
CA LYS A 25 7.99 7.03 -9.13
C LYS A 25 8.03 8.19 -8.14
N ALA A 26 7.59 9.38 -8.55
CA ALA A 26 7.67 10.58 -7.72
C ALA A 26 6.54 10.66 -6.68
N PHE A 27 5.32 10.27 -7.08
CA PHE A 27 4.12 10.47 -6.25
C PHE A 27 3.38 9.19 -5.91
N GLY A 28 3.92 8.03 -6.28
CA GLY A 28 3.29 6.71 -6.17
C GLY A 28 2.17 6.48 -7.18
N VAL A 29 1.77 5.21 -7.31
CA VAL A 29 0.84 4.76 -8.36
C VAL A 29 -0.57 5.29 -8.10
N GLY A 30 -1.16 5.88 -9.13
CA GLY A 30 -2.57 6.25 -9.18
C GLY A 30 -2.87 7.72 -8.92
N LEU A 31 -1.88 8.54 -8.51
CA LEU A 31 -2.11 9.99 -8.47
C LEU A 31 -2.22 10.47 -9.92
N TYR A 32 -3.33 11.11 -10.26
CA TYR A 32 -3.52 11.70 -11.58
C TYR A 32 -4.13 13.09 -11.48
N ILE A 33 -3.39 14.06 -12.01
CA ILE A 33 -3.84 15.42 -12.23
C ILE A 33 -4.13 15.59 -13.73
N THR A 34 -5.22 16.27 -14.03
CA THR A 34 -5.67 16.63 -15.38
C THR A 34 -5.67 18.14 -15.51
N ASP A 35 -5.60 18.64 -16.74
CA ASP A 35 -5.70 20.08 -17.01
C ASP A 35 -7.06 20.68 -16.61
N SER A 36 -8.08 19.83 -16.42
CA SER A 36 -9.40 20.23 -15.91
C SER A 36 -9.49 20.34 -14.39
N ASP A 37 -8.49 19.88 -13.64
CA ASP A 37 -8.52 19.98 -12.18
C ASP A 37 -8.31 21.43 -11.73
N THR A 38 -9.13 21.91 -10.80
CA THR A 38 -8.88 23.19 -10.12
C THR A 38 -7.71 23.07 -9.15
N VAL A 39 -7.13 24.21 -8.75
CA VAL A 39 -6.05 24.26 -7.75
C VAL A 39 -6.47 23.55 -6.44
N GLU A 40 -7.73 23.71 -6.03
CA GLU A 40 -8.30 23.06 -4.84
C GLU A 40 -8.37 21.55 -5.02
N GLN A 41 -8.79 21.07 -6.19
CA GLN A 41 -8.85 19.64 -6.50
C GLN A 41 -7.46 19.02 -6.52
N VAL A 42 -6.47 19.69 -7.10
CA VAL A 42 -5.06 19.24 -7.06
C VAL A 42 -4.58 19.13 -5.61
N LYS A 43 -4.78 20.17 -4.79
CA LYS A 43 -4.38 20.15 -3.38
C LYS A 43 -5.11 19.06 -2.59
N ALA A 44 -6.40 18.84 -2.85
CA ALA A 44 -7.19 17.79 -2.21
C ALA A 44 -6.68 16.38 -2.57
N LYS A 45 -6.37 16.14 -3.85
CA LYS A 45 -5.75 14.88 -4.30
C LYS A 45 -4.41 14.64 -3.59
N CYS A 46 -3.53 15.65 -3.53
CA CYS A 46 -2.26 15.53 -2.82
C CYS A 46 -2.46 15.17 -1.34
N LYS A 47 -3.38 15.84 -0.63
CA LYS A 47 -3.70 15.52 0.78
C LYS A 47 -4.23 14.10 0.95
N GLY A 48 -5.12 13.64 0.05
CA GLY A 48 -5.63 12.27 0.08
C GLY A 48 -4.52 11.23 -0.11
N TYR A 49 -3.55 11.50 -0.98
CA TYR A 49 -2.39 10.64 -1.19
C TYR A 49 -1.45 10.63 0.02
N ILE A 50 -1.23 11.79 0.68
CA ILE A 50 -0.48 11.85 1.94
C ILE A 50 -1.12 10.93 2.99
N ALA A 51 -2.43 11.05 3.22
CA ALA A 51 -3.14 10.20 4.18
C ALA A 51 -3.04 8.70 3.84
N ARG A 52 -3.07 8.36 2.54
CA ARG A 52 -2.86 6.98 2.07
C ARG A 52 -1.43 6.50 2.37
N TYR A 53 -0.42 7.34 2.18
CA TYR A 53 0.96 7.00 2.50
C TYR A 53 1.18 6.85 4.00
N GLU A 54 0.60 7.71 4.82
CA GLU A 54 0.64 7.57 6.27
C GLU A 54 0.05 6.23 6.72
N LEU A 55 -1.09 5.81 6.14
CA LEU A 55 -1.68 4.50 6.40
C LEU A 55 -0.76 3.34 5.95
N TYR A 56 -0.16 3.43 4.76
CA TYR A 56 0.78 2.41 4.29
C TYR A 56 2.01 2.30 5.17
N ILE A 57 2.58 3.43 5.56
CA ILE A 57 3.71 3.49 6.49
C ILE A 57 3.33 2.88 7.84
N ALA A 58 2.15 3.21 8.38
CA ALA A 58 1.65 2.63 9.63
C ALA A 58 1.51 1.11 9.55
N ASN A 59 0.93 0.59 8.46
CA ASN A 59 0.80 -0.86 8.25
C ASN A 59 2.17 -1.55 8.14
N LEU A 60 3.12 -0.95 7.44
CA LEU A 60 4.49 -1.49 7.34
C LEU A 60 5.20 -1.47 8.69
N LYS A 61 5.06 -0.39 9.46
CA LYS A 61 5.59 -0.30 10.82
C LYS A 61 5.01 -1.38 11.73
N ALA A 62 3.70 -1.61 11.67
CA ALA A 62 3.05 -2.68 12.46
C ALA A 62 3.62 -4.07 12.14
N VAL A 63 4.00 -4.34 10.89
CA VAL A 63 4.68 -5.60 10.53
C VAL A 63 6.10 -5.66 11.09
N LEU A 64 6.84 -4.55 11.03
CA LEU A 64 8.21 -4.46 11.55
C LEU A 64 8.29 -4.53 13.09
N GLU A 65 7.20 -4.23 13.78
CA GLU A 65 7.08 -4.35 15.24
C GLU A 65 6.87 -5.81 15.70
N ILE A 66 6.55 -6.73 14.78
CA ILE A 66 6.41 -8.16 15.11
C ILE A 66 7.81 -8.76 15.34
N PRO A 67 8.06 -9.43 16.47
CA PRO A 67 9.33 -10.11 16.71
C PRO A 67 9.68 -11.13 15.61
N ASP A 68 10.95 -11.18 15.20
CA ASP A 68 11.43 -12.02 14.09
C ASP A 68 11.11 -13.51 14.26
N ASP A 69 11.23 -14.01 15.49
CA ASP A 69 10.92 -15.38 15.88
C ASP A 69 9.42 -15.71 15.74
N ASN A 70 8.55 -14.69 15.81
CA ASN A 70 7.10 -14.80 15.70
C ASN A 70 6.55 -14.44 14.30
N LEU A 71 7.27 -13.66 13.48
CA LEU A 71 6.71 -13.18 12.21
C LEU A 71 6.26 -14.33 11.29
N LYS A 72 7.08 -15.39 11.16
CA LYS A 72 6.71 -16.55 10.33
C LYS A 72 5.50 -17.31 10.90
N SER A 73 5.37 -17.44 12.21
CA SER A 73 4.25 -18.16 12.82
C SER A 73 2.95 -17.34 12.71
N GLU A 74 3.00 -16.03 12.95
CA GLU A 74 1.85 -15.14 12.79
C GLU A 74 1.38 -15.04 11.34
N MET A 75 2.30 -14.99 10.36
CA MET A 75 1.93 -15.06 8.93
C MET A 75 1.19 -16.37 8.58
N ARG A 76 1.64 -17.52 9.11
CA ARG A 76 0.95 -18.80 8.90
C ARG A 76 -0.44 -18.79 9.51
N ARG A 77 -0.58 -18.28 10.74
CA ARG A 77 -1.86 -18.16 11.44
C ARG A 77 -2.82 -17.25 10.66
N ALA A 78 -2.36 -16.08 10.22
CA ALA A 78 -3.14 -15.16 9.42
C ALA A 78 -3.63 -15.80 8.10
N LYS A 79 -2.77 -16.57 7.42
CA LYS A 79 -3.15 -17.31 6.21
C LYS A 79 -4.24 -18.36 6.50
N ALA A 80 -4.11 -19.11 7.60
CA ALA A 80 -5.11 -20.09 8.01
C ALA A 80 -6.46 -19.42 8.31
N TYR A 81 -6.48 -18.32 9.07
CA TYR A 81 -7.72 -17.57 9.32
C TYR A 81 -8.37 -17.08 8.04
N ARG A 82 -7.59 -16.51 7.11
CA ARG A 82 -8.13 -16.04 5.83
C ARG A 82 -8.72 -17.17 5.00
N TYR A 83 -8.09 -18.34 5.00
CA TYR A 83 -8.63 -19.53 4.34
C TYR A 83 -9.96 -19.94 4.96
N ILE A 84 -10.02 -20.10 6.29
CA ILE A 84 -11.24 -20.48 7.01
C ILE A 84 -12.39 -19.49 6.75
N GLN A 85 -12.10 -18.19 6.72
CA GLN A 85 -13.09 -17.15 6.41
C GLN A 85 -13.63 -17.23 4.98
N SER A 86 -12.85 -17.77 4.04
CA SER A 86 -13.26 -17.93 2.64
C SER A 86 -14.08 -19.19 2.37
N LEU A 87 -14.16 -20.11 3.34
CA LEU A 87 -14.91 -21.36 3.21
C LEU A 87 -16.42 -21.14 3.28
N THR A 88 -17.16 -21.99 2.57
CA THR A 88 -18.61 -22.12 2.76
C THR A 88 -18.92 -22.77 4.12
N GLU A 89 -20.18 -22.75 4.56
CA GLU A 89 -20.54 -23.42 5.83
C GLU A 89 -20.36 -24.94 5.76
N ASP A 90 -20.64 -25.56 4.61
CA ASP A 90 -20.41 -27.00 4.39
C ASP A 90 -18.91 -27.32 4.45
N ASP A 91 -18.06 -26.52 3.81
CA ASP A 91 -16.60 -26.68 3.86
C ASP A 91 -16.05 -26.47 5.28
N LYS A 92 -16.63 -25.54 6.06
CA LYS A 92 -16.27 -25.36 7.47
C LYS A 92 -16.67 -26.56 8.31
N ALA A 93 -17.83 -27.16 8.05
CA ALA A 93 -18.27 -28.37 8.74
C ALA A 93 -17.34 -29.55 8.42
N ALA A 94 -17.02 -29.76 7.14
CA ALA A 94 -16.06 -30.78 6.71
C ALA A 94 -14.65 -30.55 7.31
N LEU A 95 -14.21 -29.29 7.41
CA LEU A 95 -12.95 -28.95 8.07
C LEU A 95 -12.97 -29.30 9.56
N LYS A 96 -14.07 -29.01 10.28
CA LYS A 96 -14.23 -29.38 11.69
C LYS A 96 -14.14 -30.89 11.89
N GLU A 97 -14.85 -31.65 11.07
CA GLU A 97 -14.77 -33.12 11.08
C GLU A 97 -13.33 -33.61 10.82
N LEU A 98 -12.63 -33.02 9.85
CA LEU A 98 -11.25 -33.39 9.51
C LEU A 98 -10.27 -33.16 10.67
N ILE A 99 -10.46 -32.08 11.44
CA ILE A 99 -9.61 -31.73 12.59
C ILE A 99 -10.10 -32.32 13.92
N GLY A 100 -11.18 -33.12 13.89
CA GLY A 100 -11.76 -33.75 15.08
C GLY A 100 -12.43 -32.78 16.05
N GLN A 101 -13.06 -31.71 15.53
CA GLN A 101 -13.85 -30.73 16.29
C GLN A 101 -15.34 -30.80 15.98
#